data_AF-A0A238K4C0-F1
#
_entry.id   AF-A0A238K4C0-F1
#
_cell.length_a   1.000
_cell.length_b   1.000
_cell.length_c   1.000
_cell.angle_alpha   90.00
_cell.angle_beta   90.00
_cell.angle_gamma   90.00
#
_symmetry.space_group_name_H-M   'P 1'
#
loop_
_entity.id
_entity.type
_entity.pdbx_description
1 polymer ?
#
loop_
_entity_poly.entity_id
_entity_poly.type
_entity_poly.pdbx_seq_one_letter_code
_entity_poly.pdbx_strand_id
1 'polypeptide(L)' 'MKHVPKDTTDEDLIQQYLNKGGKVTKGKTKPLDPALGISKNVWNQTLTKEEKAARDKK' A
#
# COMPACT_ATOMS: atom_id res chain seq x y z
N MET A 1 3.30 -19.81 -21.52
CA MET A 1 3.64 -18.47 -22.06
C MET A 1 3.54 -17.48 -20.92
N LYS A 2 4.55 -16.62 -20.67
CA LYS A 2 4.43 -15.56 -19.66
C LYS A 2 3.41 -14.55 -20.18
N HIS A 3 2.30 -14.38 -19.46
CA HIS A 3 1.37 -13.28 -19.72
C HIS A 3 2.06 -12.00 -19.27
N VAL A 4 2.49 -11.20 -20.23
CA VAL A 4 2.92 -9.81 -19.99
C VAL A 4 1.65 -8.98 -20.13
N PRO A 5 1.10 -8.42 -19.04
CA PRO A 5 -0.01 -7.49 -19.14
C PRO A 5 0.42 -6.33 -20.04
N LYS A 6 -0.36 -6.02 -21.08
CA LYS A 6 -0.13 -4.83 -21.91
C LYS A 6 -0.62 -3.63 -21.11
N ASP A 7 0.14 -2.54 -21.12
CA ASP A 7 -0.14 -1.34 -20.30
C ASP A 7 -1.58 -0.80 -20.45
N THR A 8 -2.19 -0.99 -21.63
CA THR A 8 -3.56 -0.53 -21.94
C THR A 8 -4.66 -1.45 -21.41
N THR A 9 -4.32 -2.66 -20.94
CA THR A 9 -5.30 -3.66 -20.48
C THR A 9 -5.94 -3.23 -19.17
N ASP A 10 -5.17 -2.57 -18.31
CA ASP A 10 -5.63 -2.20 -16.98
C ASP A 10 -6.69 -1.09 -17.03
N GLU A 11 -6.52 -0.10 -17.91
CA GLU A 11 -7.51 0.96 -18.12
C GLU A 11 -8.84 0.42 -18.68
N ASP A 12 -8.78 -0.48 -19.66
CA ASP A 12 -9.98 -1.10 -20.24
C ASP A 12 -10.73 -1.94 -19.18
N LEU A 13 -10.01 -2.70 -18.36
CA LEU A 13 -10.60 -3.48 -17.27
C LEU A 13 -11.23 -2.59 -16.19
N ILE A 14 -10.58 -1.48 -15.83
CA ILE A 14 -11.13 -0.49 -14.89
C ILE A 14 -12.41 0.12 -15.48
N GLN A 15 -12.40 0.50 -16.75
CA GLN A 15 -13.56 1.08 -17.43
C GLN A 15 -14.73 0.10 -17.47
N GLN A 16 -14.48 -1.17 -17.80
CA GLN A 16 -15.50 -2.23 -17.79
C GLN A 16 -16.09 -2.45 -16.39
N TYR A 17 -15.28 -2.40 -15.34
CA TYR A 17 -15.75 -2.50 -13.95
C TYR A 17 -16.68 -1.34 -13.57
N LEU A 18 -16.30 -0.10 -13.93
CA LEU A 18 -17.10 1.09 -13.67
C LEU A 18 -18.42 1.08 -14.48
N ASN A 19 -18.37 0.71 -15.75
CA ASN A 19 -19.55 0.64 -16.64
C ASN A 19 -20.59 -0.40 -16.17
N LYS A 20 -20.15 -1.47 -15.49
CA LYS A 20 -21.02 -2.48 -14.87
C LYS A 20 -21.60 -2.04 -13.52
N GLY A 21 -21.36 -0.79 -13.11
CA GLY A 21 -21.83 -0.25 -11.83
C GLY A 21 -20.89 -0.50 -10.65
N GLY A 22 -19.65 -0.95 -10.91
CA GLY A 22 -18.61 -1.07 -9.89
C GLY A 22 -18.21 0.29 -9.32
N LYS A 23 -17.90 0.33 -8.03
CA LYS A 23 -17.54 1.58 -7.32
C LYS A 23 -16.17 1.44 -6.68
N VAL A 24 -15.22 2.25 -7.13
CA VAL A 24 -13.93 2.38 -6.45
C VAL A 24 -14.14 3.18 -5.17
N THR A 25 -13.95 2.54 -4.03
CA THR A 25 -13.99 3.22 -2.72
C THR A 25 -12.63 3.15 -2.07
N LYS A 26 -12.15 4.29 -1.58
CA LYS A 26 -10.98 4.33 -0.73
C LYS A 26 -11.45 4.09 0.71
N GLY A 27 -11.17 2.90 1.23
CA GLY A 27 -11.42 2.60 2.63
C GLY A 27 -10.66 3.59 3.54
N LYS A 28 -11.26 3.94 4.68
CA LYS A 28 -10.54 4.70 5.72
C LYS A 28 -9.48 3.78 6.33
N THR A 29 -8.24 3.93 5.88
CA THR A 29 -7.09 3.26 6.48
C THR A 29 -6.68 4.01 7.74
N LYS A 30 -6.53 3.27 8.85
CA LYS A 30 -5.87 3.81 10.04
C LYS A 30 -4.42 4.17 9.67
N PRO A 31 -3.89 5.33 10.10
CA PRO A 31 -2.48 5.61 9.90
C PRO A 31 -1.66 4.44 10.46
N LEU A 32 -0.58 4.09 9.76
CA LEU A 32 0.36 3.09 10.24
C LEU A 32 0.83 3.53 11.62
N ASP A 33 0.81 2.61 12.60
CA ASP A 33 1.32 2.91 13.93
C ASP A 33 2.78 3.38 13.77
N PRO A 34 3.12 4.60 14.24
CA PRO A 34 4.45 5.14 14.04
C PRO A 34 5.52 4.25 14.69
N ALA A 35 5.19 3.48 15.74
CA ALA A 35 6.11 2.53 16.38
C ALA A 35 6.48 1.34 15.48
N LEU A 36 5.68 1.06 14.44
CA LEU A 36 6.00 0.09 13.40
C LEU A 36 6.88 0.78 12.35
N GLY A 37 8.18 0.51 12.42
CA GLY A 37 9.12 0.96 11.41
C GLY A 37 8.87 0.28 10.07
N ILE A 38 9.53 0.78 9.02
CA ILE A 38 9.75 0.02 7.78
C ILE A 38 10.70 -1.13 8.15
N SER A 39 10.16 -2.18 8.77
CA SER A 39 10.93 -3.32 9.19
C SER A 39 11.41 -4.07 7.95
N LYS A 40 12.62 -4.64 8.04
CA LYS A 40 13.26 -5.43 6.98
C LYS A 40 12.51 -6.74 6.72
N ASN A 41 11.29 -6.68 6.19
CA ASN A 41 10.44 -7.84 5.87
C ASN A 41 10.11 -8.74 7.08
N VAL A 42 10.17 -8.22 8.31
CA VAL A 42 9.81 -8.97 9.52
C VAL A 42 8.54 -8.40 10.13
N TRP A 43 7.53 -9.25 10.27
CA TRP A 43 6.24 -8.87 10.86
C TRP A 43 6.38 -8.51 12.36
N ASN A 44 5.61 -7.51 12.80
CA ASN A 44 5.50 -7.05 14.20
C ASN A 44 6.79 -6.54 14.88
N GLN A 45 7.78 -6.05 14.11
CA GLN A 45 8.95 -5.41 14.71
C GLN A 45 8.65 -3.94 15.06
N THR A 46 8.87 -3.59 16.31
CA THR A 46 8.82 -2.20 16.77
C THR A 46 10.19 -1.54 16.64
N LEU A 47 10.21 -0.25 16.34
CA LEU A 47 11.45 0.54 16.27
C LEU A 47 12.25 0.46 17.58
N THR A 48 13.58 0.35 17.47
CA THR A 48 14.49 0.52 18.61
C THR A 48 14.47 1.96 19.14
N LYS A 49 15.09 2.20 20.30
CA LYS A 49 15.12 3.56 20.90
C LYS A 49 15.83 4.58 19.99
N GLU A 50 16.90 4.13 19.34
CA GLU A 50 17.72 4.93 18.43
C GLU A 50 16.94 5.28 17.17
N GLU A 51 16.21 4.31 16.61
CA GLU A 51 15.38 4.52 15.42
C GLU A 51 14.18 5.43 15.71
N LYS A 52 13.57 5.31 16.90
CA LYS A 52 12.53 6.25 17.37
C LYS A 52 13.07 7.67 17.48
N ALA A 53 14.24 7.84 18.10
CA ALA A 53 14.87 9.15 18.22
C ALA A 53 15.25 9.76 16.86
N ALA A 54 15.65 8.96 15.88
CA ALA A 54 15.91 9.44 14.52
C ALA A 54 14.62 9.85 13.78
N ARG A 55 13.50 9.14 14.01
CA ARG A 55 12.18 9.47 13.45
C ARG A 55 11.64 10.78 14.02
N ASP A 56 11.71 10.95 15.35
CA ASP A 56 11.11 12.09 16.05
C ASP A 56 11.93 13.39 15.93
N LYS A 57 13.16 13.31 15.41
CA LYS A 57 14.04 14.46 15.11
C LYS A 57 13.78 15.07 13.71
N LYS A 58 12.79 14.57 12.98
CA LYS A 58 12.51 14.97 11.59
C LYS A 58 11.29 15.89 11.48
#